data_AF-A0A0L0FM52-F1
#
_entry.id   AF-A0A0L0FM52-F1
#
_cell.length_a   1.000
_cell.length_b   1.000
_cell.length_c   1.000
_cell.angle_alpha   90.00
_cell.angle_beta   90.00
_cell.angle_gamma   90.00
#
_symmetry.space_group_name_H-M   'P 1'
#
loop_
_entity.id
_entity.type
_entity.pdbx_description
1 polymer ?
#
loop_
_entity_poly.entity_id
_entity_poly.type
_entity_poly.pdbx_seq_one_letter_code
_entity_poly.pdbx_strand_id
1 'polypeptide(L)'
;MELKADQKLGLKDQGTRSLHHVRNKLKVAAKHAAHLDDLCSLSGFCDERTGLEAKAYSSWMSGILAFELQQWAEAVRLLDLAKKIWKQFADTCRSEDLKAMYVQRIEALEPSIRYCAYSLGDNTVLEDLLSMKNVDQSVLAKMENIITDTSEETFKITWRDREIQIPNDKLRMCIMRINEKVKGLKQAQQKKGMATRDVLKLYDGVFMSIQDALQAYRSEKMKESTAPKTDGSTVLVGGGGEDANEIPKVVELYLNCQRYLLQNERNQLMVDAPRSSGKEKPAKDKAGGSSMFCTTNKPEENVRLYDSILQNLTGIINLVRDTDPLYVTELEIWAETYQAFRVYCIANAYAHVGKFAEADKVYDLLTNMIATINMALASSSEMAERSKQEMSEKILKLVSNIRERKCMLKAAMLLASDASSKEETGVAKIPAWDRLDTYDDTPVSVRIASVPPSLQYVACKPLFFDVASANLPLPDIQTKIE
;
A
#
# COMPACT_ATOMS: atom_id res chain seq x y z
N MET A 1 19.69 -14.23 33.54
CA MET A 1 18.23 -14.42 33.44
C MET A 1 17.69 -15.27 34.58
N GLU A 2 18.29 -16.42 34.89
CA GLU A 2 17.93 -17.26 36.06
C GLU A 2 17.86 -16.49 37.39
N LEU A 3 18.88 -15.70 37.71
CA LEU A 3 18.90 -14.82 38.89
C LEU A 3 17.73 -13.83 38.97
N LYS A 4 17.15 -13.42 37.82
CA LYS A 4 15.95 -12.57 37.76
C LYS A 4 14.65 -13.36 37.90
N ALA A 5 14.64 -14.61 37.42
CA ALA A 5 13.50 -15.51 37.61
C ALA A 5 13.35 -15.90 39.09
N ASP A 6 14.46 -16.22 39.76
CA ASP A 6 14.51 -16.46 41.21
C ASP A 6 13.97 -15.27 42.03
N GLN A 7 14.25 -14.05 41.58
CA GLN A 7 13.74 -12.81 42.21
C GLN A 7 12.22 -12.66 42.04
N LYS A 8 11.68 -12.91 40.83
CA LYS A 8 10.24 -12.84 40.57
C LYS A 8 9.43 -13.89 41.35
N LEU A 9 10.05 -15.04 41.64
CA LEU A 9 9.46 -16.13 42.41
C LEU A 9 9.62 -15.96 43.93
N GLY A 10 10.27 -14.88 44.40
CA GLY A 10 10.49 -14.63 45.82
C GLY A 10 11.45 -15.60 46.51
N LEU A 11 12.24 -16.37 45.74
CA LEU A 11 13.12 -17.43 46.23
C LEU A 11 14.44 -16.90 46.82
N LYS A 12 14.80 -15.63 46.57
CA LYS A 12 15.97 -14.95 47.12
C LYS A 12 15.64 -13.50 47.49
N ASP A 13 16.35 -12.98 48.49
CA ASP A 13 16.20 -11.62 49.02
C ASP A 13 16.19 -10.56 47.90
N GLN A 14 15.16 -9.71 47.89
CA GLN A 14 14.91 -8.66 46.88
C GLN A 14 15.88 -7.46 47.01
N GLY A 15 16.97 -7.62 47.75
CA GLY A 15 17.92 -6.57 48.05
C GLY A 15 18.82 -6.15 46.88
N THR A 16 19.35 -4.94 47.00
CA THR A 16 20.27 -4.25 46.08
C THR A 16 21.45 -5.14 45.63
N ARG A 17 21.91 -6.07 46.47
CA ARG A 17 23.03 -7.00 46.19
C ARG A 17 22.74 -7.96 45.02
N SER A 18 21.51 -8.44 44.89
CA SER A 18 21.12 -9.38 43.85
C SER A 18 21.07 -8.71 42.46
N LEU A 19 20.56 -7.47 42.42
CA LEU A 19 20.58 -6.62 41.22
C LEU A 19 22.01 -6.26 40.78
N HIS A 20 22.91 -5.98 41.72
CA HIS A 20 24.33 -5.77 41.42
C HIS A 20 24.97 -7.01 40.78
N HIS A 21 24.62 -8.22 41.25
CA HIS A 21 25.14 -9.46 40.68
C HIS A 21 24.65 -9.67 39.24
N VAL A 22 23.36 -9.44 38.98
CA VAL A 22 22.78 -9.50 37.62
C VAL A 22 23.46 -8.50 36.68
N ARG A 23 23.59 -7.25 37.11
CA ARG A 23 24.26 -6.19 36.32
C ARG A 23 25.71 -6.54 36.01
N ASN A 24 26.46 -7.07 36.98
CA ASN A 24 27.84 -7.48 36.77
C ASN A 24 27.96 -8.63 35.75
N LYS A 25 27.06 -9.62 35.79
CA LYS A 25 27.02 -10.69 34.80
C LYS A 25 26.71 -10.17 33.40
N LEU A 26 25.75 -9.25 33.27
CA LEU A 26 25.42 -8.61 31.99
C LEU A 26 26.57 -7.75 31.46
N LYS A 27 27.32 -7.04 32.32
CA LYS A 27 28.54 -6.33 31.92
C LYS A 27 29.57 -7.25 31.29
N VAL A 28 29.79 -8.42 31.89
CA VAL A 28 30.71 -9.42 31.34
C VAL A 28 30.20 -9.96 30.00
N ALA A 29 28.91 -10.29 29.90
CA ALA A 29 28.31 -10.76 28.65
C ALA A 29 28.42 -9.73 27.52
N ALA A 30 28.09 -8.47 27.78
CA ALA A 30 28.22 -7.38 26.82
C ALA A 30 29.69 -7.18 26.39
N LYS A 31 30.65 -7.29 27.32
CA LYS A 31 32.09 -7.22 27.00
C LYS A 31 32.54 -8.35 26.05
N HIS A 32 32.10 -9.58 26.29
CA HIS A 32 32.40 -10.71 25.41
C HIS A 32 31.73 -10.56 24.04
N ALA A 33 30.49 -10.09 23.99
CA ALA A 33 29.77 -9.87 22.74
C ALA A 33 30.41 -8.74 21.90
N ALA A 34 30.91 -7.68 22.53
CA ALA A 34 31.68 -6.63 21.87
C ALA A 34 33.00 -7.16 21.31
N HIS A 35 33.72 -7.99 22.09
CA HIS A 35 34.96 -8.61 21.59
C HIS A 35 34.71 -9.55 20.41
N LEU A 36 33.59 -10.29 20.40
CA LEU A 36 33.18 -11.11 19.27
C LEU A 36 32.89 -10.26 18.01
N ASP A 37 32.18 -9.15 18.17
CA ASP A 37 31.92 -8.18 17.09
C ASP A 37 33.21 -7.61 16.51
N ASP A 38 34.18 -7.25 17.36
CA ASP A 38 35.51 -6.79 16.93
C ASP A 38 36.25 -7.87 16.11
N LEU A 39 36.23 -9.12 16.56
CA LEU A 39 36.85 -10.25 15.85
C LEU A 39 36.19 -10.52 14.49
N CYS A 40 34.86 -10.46 14.43
CA CYS A 40 34.11 -10.65 13.18
C CYS A 40 34.23 -9.46 12.22
N SER A 41 34.62 -8.28 12.72
CA SER A 41 34.87 -7.08 11.91
C SER A 41 36.27 -7.04 11.29
N LEU A 42 37.20 -7.92 11.73
CA LEU A 42 38.52 -8.06 11.13
C LEU A 42 38.40 -8.71 9.74
N SER A 43 38.99 -8.07 8.72
CA SER A 43 38.90 -8.52 7.33
C SER A 43 39.47 -9.93 7.14
N GLY A 44 38.68 -10.82 6.53
CA GLY A 44 39.15 -12.14 6.06
C GLY A 44 38.82 -13.33 6.96
N PHE A 45 38.22 -13.13 8.14
CA PHE A 45 37.88 -14.23 9.07
C PHE A 45 36.41 -14.65 9.02
N CYS A 46 35.51 -13.78 8.58
CA CYS A 46 34.06 -14.03 8.55
C CYS A 46 33.45 -13.46 7.26
N ASP A 47 32.35 -14.08 6.80
CA ASP A 47 31.50 -13.51 5.77
C ASP A 47 30.70 -12.32 6.32
N GLU A 48 30.28 -11.41 5.43
CA GLU A 48 29.57 -10.17 5.81
C GLU A 48 28.30 -10.45 6.65
N ARG A 49 27.65 -11.59 6.40
CA ARG A 49 26.48 -12.03 7.17
C ARG A 49 26.84 -12.30 8.62
N THR A 50 27.87 -13.11 8.88
CA THR A 50 28.31 -13.42 10.25
C THR A 50 28.77 -12.18 10.99
N GLY A 51 29.42 -11.24 10.29
CA GLY A 51 29.76 -9.92 10.85
C GLY A 51 28.54 -9.14 11.35
N LEU A 52 27.49 -9.05 10.54
CA LEU A 52 26.25 -8.38 10.91
C LEU A 52 25.47 -9.12 12.01
N GLU A 53 25.50 -10.46 12.04
CA GLU A 53 24.89 -11.24 13.14
C GLU A 53 25.61 -11.02 14.47
N ALA A 54 26.94 -10.99 14.48
CA ALA A 54 27.75 -10.65 15.65
C ALA A 54 27.45 -9.22 16.13
N LYS A 55 27.29 -8.26 15.19
CA LYS A 55 26.92 -6.87 15.50
C LYS A 55 25.56 -6.77 16.17
N ALA A 56 24.57 -7.49 15.66
CA ALA A 56 23.23 -7.53 16.25
C ALA A 56 23.24 -8.13 17.65
N TYR A 57 24.00 -9.22 17.86
CA TYR A 57 24.14 -9.85 19.17
C TYR A 57 24.84 -8.94 20.19
N SER A 58 25.93 -8.28 19.79
CA SER A 58 26.64 -7.28 20.60
C SER A 58 25.74 -6.11 21.01
N SER A 59 24.98 -5.59 20.05
CA SER A 59 24.01 -4.51 20.27
C SER A 59 22.88 -4.94 21.22
N TRP A 60 22.37 -6.18 21.07
CA TRP A 60 21.37 -6.72 21.97
C TRP A 60 21.88 -6.87 23.41
N MET A 61 23.04 -7.50 23.63
CA MET A 61 23.62 -7.68 24.96
C MET A 61 23.89 -6.34 25.66
N SER A 62 24.43 -5.38 24.92
CA SER A 62 24.70 -4.03 25.42
C SER A 62 23.40 -3.26 25.71
N GLY A 63 22.38 -3.41 24.86
CA GLY A 63 21.06 -2.81 25.04
C GLY A 63 20.33 -3.34 26.28
N ILE A 64 20.39 -4.66 26.54
CA ILE A 64 19.84 -5.25 27.76
C ILE A 64 20.59 -4.77 29.01
N LEU A 65 21.91 -4.62 28.95
CA LEU A 65 22.67 -4.03 30.05
C LEU A 65 22.24 -2.58 30.32
N ALA A 66 22.14 -1.75 29.28
CA ALA A 66 21.68 -0.36 29.41
C ALA A 66 20.25 -0.28 29.97
N PHE A 67 19.38 -1.20 29.56
CA PHE A 67 18.03 -1.34 30.10
C PHE A 67 18.04 -1.61 31.62
N GLU A 68 18.87 -2.55 32.09
CA GLU A 68 19.01 -2.84 33.53
C GLU A 68 19.64 -1.71 34.34
N LEU A 69 20.43 -0.85 33.68
CA LEU A 69 21.02 0.36 34.25
C LEU A 69 20.07 1.56 34.18
N GLN A 70 18.85 1.40 33.65
CA GLN A 70 17.86 2.46 33.46
C GLN A 70 18.33 3.59 32.53
N GLN A 71 19.26 3.27 31.62
CA GLN A 71 19.75 4.18 30.59
C GLN A 71 18.86 4.08 29.36
N TRP A 72 17.63 4.58 29.46
CA TRP A 72 16.55 4.33 28.48
C TRP A 72 16.90 4.75 27.04
N ALA A 73 17.56 5.91 26.87
CA ALA A 73 17.96 6.42 25.56
C ALA A 73 18.98 5.51 24.87
N GLU A 74 19.99 5.04 25.61
CA GLU A 74 21.02 4.16 25.05
C GLU A 74 20.49 2.75 24.83
N ALA A 75 19.64 2.26 25.74
CA ALA A 75 18.97 0.98 25.62
C ALA A 75 18.11 0.91 24.35
N VAL A 76 17.26 1.92 24.10
CA VAL A 76 16.40 1.91 22.91
C VAL A 76 17.22 1.97 21.62
N ARG A 77 18.28 2.78 21.60
CA ARG A 77 19.17 2.92 20.43
C ARG A 77 19.84 1.59 20.06
N LEU A 78 20.36 0.87 21.06
CA LEU A 78 21.04 -0.41 20.87
C LEU A 78 20.08 -1.56 20.52
N LEU A 79 18.91 -1.61 21.18
CA LEU A 79 17.88 -2.62 20.90
C LEU A 79 17.25 -2.42 19.52
N ASP A 80 17.02 -1.18 19.10
CA ASP A 80 16.49 -0.87 17.77
C ASP A 80 17.50 -1.20 16.66
N LEU A 81 18.80 -0.99 16.91
CA LEU A 81 19.86 -1.43 16.00
C LEU A 81 19.84 -2.97 15.81
N ALA A 82 19.75 -3.74 16.89
CA ALA A 82 19.64 -5.19 16.82
C ALA A 82 18.37 -5.63 16.06
N LYS A 83 17.22 -5.00 16.35
CA LYS A 83 15.94 -5.24 15.66
C LYS A 83 16.03 -4.99 14.16
N LYS A 84 16.65 -3.89 13.73
CA LYS A 84 16.83 -3.55 12.30
C LYS A 84 17.63 -4.61 11.55
N ILE A 85 18.74 -5.07 12.13
CA ILE A 85 19.60 -6.08 11.50
C ILE A 85 18.86 -7.42 11.38
N TRP A 86 18.23 -7.90 12.46
CA TRP A 86 17.46 -9.15 12.41
C TRP A 86 16.26 -9.08 11.49
N LYS A 87 15.61 -7.91 11.37
CA LYS A 87 14.51 -7.72 10.42
C LYS A 87 15.00 -7.85 8.98
N GLN A 88 16.13 -7.22 8.65
CA GLN A 88 16.75 -7.37 7.33
C GLN A 88 17.10 -8.82 7.03
N PHE A 89 17.57 -9.59 8.02
CA PHE A 89 17.79 -11.02 7.85
C PHE A 89 16.50 -11.81 7.69
N ALA A 90 15.45 -11.52 8.44
CA ALA A 90 14.15 -12.17 8.28
C ALA A 90 13.55 -11.93 6.88
N ASP A 91 13.71 -10.72 6.33
CA ASP A 91 13.19 -10.35 5.01
C ASP A 91 13.98 -10.97 3.86
N THR A 92 15.29 -11.20 4.04
CA THR A 92 16.20 -11.72 3.01
C THR A 92 16.45 -13.23 3.12
N CYS A 93 16.06 -13.87 4.23
CA CYS A 93 16.27 -15.30 4.45
C CYS A 93 15.34 -16.16 3.57
N ARG A 94 15.91 -17.18 2.92
CA ARG A 94 15.16 -18.16 2.12
C ARG A 94 14.66 -19.35 2.94
N SER A 95 15.24 -19.59 4.11
CA SER A 95 14.86 -20.67 5.02
C SER A 95 13.79 -20.19 5.99
N GLU A 96 12.65 -20.86 6.00
CA GLU A 96 11.51 -20.47 6.85
C GLU A 96 11.83 -20.67 8.35
N ASP A 97 12.62 -21.68 8.71
CA ASP A 97 13.01 -21.94 10.11
C ASP A 97 13.90 -20.83 10.68
N LEU A 98 14.89 -20.38 9.91
CA LEU A 98 15.78 -19.28 10.32
C LEU A 98 15.02 -17.95 10.38
N LYS A 99 14.10 -17.73 9.43
CA LYS A 99 13.22 -16.56 9.45
C LYS A 99 12.34 -16.55 10.71
N ALA A 100 11.73 -17.68 11.07
CA ALA A 100 10.95 -17.80 12.29
C ALA A 100 11.78 -17.48 13.54
N MET A 101 13.04 -17.93 13.59
CA MET A 101 13.95 -17.61 14.69
C MET A 101 14.22 -16.10 14.81
N TYR A 102 14.49 -15.38 13.71
CA TYR A 102 14.71 -13.93 13.76
C TYR A 102 13.45 -13.17 14.14
N VAL A 103 12.29 -13.57 13.63
CA VAL A 103 10.99 -12.97 14.00
C VAL A 103 10.74 -13.14 15.50
N GLN A 104 10.95 -14.34 16.04
CA GLN A 104 10.83 -14.60 17.48
C GLN A 104 11.76 -13.70 18.30
N ARG A 105 13.00 -13.47 17.83
CA ARG A 105 13.95 -12.56 18.51
C ARG A 105 13.48 -11.11 18.48
N ILE A 106 12.94 -10.64 17.36
CA ILE A 106 12.40 -9.29 17.22
C ILE A 106 11.21 -9.09 18.17
N GLU A 107 10.26 -10.02 18.17
CA GLU A 107 9.08 -9.97 19.05
C GLU A 107 9.47 -9.94 20.53
N ALA A 108 10.54 -10.65 20.91
CA ALA A 108 11.05 -10.64 22.28
C ALA A 108 11.69 -9.30 22.70
N LEU A 109 12.15 -8.46 21.76
CA LEU A 109 12.70 -7.13 22.06
C LEU A 109 11.63 -6.06 22.24
N GLU A 110 10.47 -6.25 21.61
CA GLU A 110 9.43 -5.22 21.51
C GLU A 110 8.94 -4.68 22.87
N PRO A 111 8.72 -5.51 23.91
CA PRO A 111 8.33 -5.01 25.23
C PRO A 111 9.37 -4.08 25.85
N SER A 112 10.66 -4.41 25.73
CA SER A 112 11.76 -3.60 26.28
C SER A 112 11.92 -2.28 25.52
N ILE A 113 11.80 -2.31 24.19
CA ILE A 113 11.86 -1.11 23.35
C ILE A 113 10.71 -0.15 23.70
N ARG A 114 9.48 -0.67 23.80
CA ARG A 114 8.31 0.12 24.20
C ARG A 114 8.45 0.72 25.60
N TYR A 115 8.94 -0.06 26.56
CA TYR A 115 9.18 0.43 27.92
C TYR A 115 10.22 1.57 27.95
N CYS A 116 11.30 1.46 27.19
CA CYS A 116 12.28 2.54 27.05
C CYS A 116 11.66 3.82 26.47
N ALA A 117 10.85 3.69 25.41
CA ALA A 117 10.22 4.83 24.75
C ALA A 117 9.20 5.54 25.67
N TYR A 118 8.39 4.77 26.40
CA TYR A 118 7.51 5.32 27.44
C TYR A 118 8.30 6.06 28.53
N SER A 119 9.41 5.48 29.00
CA SER A 119 10.26 6.09 30.03
C SER A 119 10.97 7.37 29.57
N LEU A 120 10.99 7.65 28.26
CA LEU A 120 11.51 8.86 27.64
C LEU A 120 10.43 9.92 27.36
N GLY A 121 9.16 9.65 27.67
CA GLY A 121 8.05 10.58 27.47
C GLY A 121 7.46 10.56 26.06
N ASP A 122 7.70 9.50 25.27
CA ASP A 122 7.08 9.32 23.96
C ASP A 122 5.67 8.74 24.11
N ASN A 123 4.68 9.63 24.17
CA ASN A 123 3.27 9.31 24.39
C ASN A 123 2.63 8.53 23.22
N THR A 124 3.29 8.45 22.07
CA THR A 124 2.82 7.63 20.93
C THR A 124 2.76 6.14 21.25
N VAL A 125 3.55 5.69 22.25
CA VAL A 125 3.62 4.29 22.68
C VAL A 125 2.49 3.93 23.65
N LEU A 126 1.87 4.92 24.32
CA LEU A 126 0.79 4.70 25.28
C LEU A 126 -0.47 4.12 24.61
N GLU A 127 -0.77 4.56 23.39
CA GLU A 127 -1.92 4.13 22.59
C GLU A 127 -1.74 2.69 22.06
N ASP A 128 -0.50 2.30 21.76
CA ASP A 128 -0.12 0.95 21.34
C ASP A 128 -0.06 -0.03 22.53
N LEU A 129 0.31 0.45 23.73
CA LEU A 129 0.32 -0.31 24.99
C LEU A 129 -1.10 -0.66 25.47
N LEU A 130 -2.07 0.24 25.25
CA LEU A 130 -3.50 0.02 25.51
C LEU A 130 -4.10 -1.07 24.60
N SER A 131 -3.47 -1.33 23.44
CA SER A 131 -3.91 -2.37 22.50
C SER A 131 -3.43 -3.78 22.89
N MET A 132 -2.41 -3.89 23.76
CA MET A 132 -1.87 -5.16 24.25
C MET A 132 -2.43 -5.48 25.65
N LYS A 133 -3.54 -6.21 25.68
CA LYS A 133 -4.23 -6.70 26.89
C LYS A 133 -3.30 -7.32 27.96
N ASN A 134 -3.34 -6.74 29.17
CA ASN A 134 -3.55 -7.39 30.49
C ASN A 134 -2.92 -6.55 31.62
N VAL A 135 -3.46 -5.36 31.89
CA VAL A 135 -3.12 -4.60 33.11
C VAL A 135 -4.40 -4.06 33.72
N ASP A 136 -4.49 -4.16 35.05
CA ASP A 136 -5.69 -4.04 35.88
C ASP A 136 -6.59 -2.82 35.65
N GLN A 137 -7.89 -3.09 35.67
CA GLN A 137 -9.02 -2.14 35.53
C GLN A 137 -9.04 -0.99 36.55
N SER A 138 -8.21 -1.03 37.60
CA SER A 138 -8.17 0.03 38.64
C SER A 138 -7.29 1.24 38.26
N VAL A 139 -6.40 1.09 37.27
CA VAL A 139 -5.53 2.19 36.80
C VAL A 139 -6.26 3.07 35.78
N LEU A 140 -7.19 2.51 35.00
CA LEU A 140 -7.99 3.23 34.00
C LEU A 140 -8.87 4.33 34.63
N ALA A 141 -9.48 4.05 35.79
CA ALA A 141 -10.32 5.03 36.50
C ALA A 141 -9.54 6.23 37.06
N LYS A 142 -8.23 6.08 37.29
CA LYS A 142 -7.36 7.20 37.68
C LYS A 142 -6.81 7.99 36.49
N MET A 143 -6.83 7.39 35.29
CA MET A 143 -6.32 8.02 34.07
C MET A 143 -7.40 8.83 33.33
N GLU A 144 -8.69 8.50 33.46
CA GLU A 144 -9.77 9.33 32.90
C GLU A 144 -9.87 10.72 33.55
N ASN A 145 -9.53 10.85 34.85
CA ASN A 145 -9.55 12.13 35.56
C ASN A 145 -8.33 13.04 35.29
N ILE A 146 -7.30 12.56 34.59
CA ILE A 146 -6.08 13.34 34.29
C ILE A 146 -6.10 13.86 32.83
N ILE A 147 -6.91 13.25 31.96
CA ILE A 147 -7.08 13.69 30.56
C ILE A 147 -8.02 14.90 30.45
N THR A 148 -8.84 15.15 31.47
CA THR A 148 -9.78 16.29 31.49
C THR A 148 -9.13 17.66 31.76
N ASP A 149 -7.85 17.71 32.16
CA ASP A 149 -7.17 18.95 32.55
C ASP A 149 -6.20 19.49 31.48
N THR A 150 -6.25 19.04 30.21
CA THR A 150 -5.35 19.57 29.16
C THR A 150 -5.95 19.69 27.76
N SER A 151 -7.15 20.28 27.61
CA SER A 151 -7.57 20.85 26.31
C SER A 151 -8.75 21.83 26.42
N GLU A 152 -8.48 23.08 26.81
CA GLU A 152 -9.42 24.19 26.60
C GLU A 152 -9.21 24.91 25.24
N GLU A 153 -8.36 24.39 24.35
CA GLU A 153 -8.28 24.89 22.97
C GLU A 153 -9.28 24.14 22.08
N THR A 154 -10.31 24.86 21.62
CA THR A 154 -11.26 24.39 20.60
C THR A 154 -10.53 23.95 19.33
N PHE A 155 -10.53 22.65 19.03
CA PHE A 155 -9.94 22.12 17.80
C PHE A 155 -10.78 22.50 16.57
N LYS A 156 -10.13 23.11 15.58
CA LYS A 156 -10.76 23.56 14.33
C LYS A 156 -10.14 22.87 13.12
N ILE A 157 -10.96 22.53 12.13
CA ILE A 157 -10.51 22.09 10.81
C ILE A 157 -10.88 23.12 9.76
N THR A 158 -10.00 23.34 8.78
CA THR A 158 -10.28 24.23 7.65
C THR A 158 -10.68 23.41 6.42
N TRP A 159 -11.87 23.64 5.87
CA TRP A 159 -12.36 23.01 4.65
C TRP A 159 -12.96 24.06 3.71
N ARG A 160 -12.37 24.22 2.51
CA ARG A 160 -12.78 25.21 1.49
C ARG A 160 -13.02 26.60 2.09
N ASP A 161 -12.05 27.09 2.86
CA ASP A 161 -12.05 28.38 3.56
C ASP A 161 -13.11 28.54 4.67
N ARG A 162 -13.78 27.45 5.05
CA ARG A 162 -14.66 27.40 6.24
C ARG A 162 -13.92 26.75 7.40
N GLU A 163 -13.96 27.38 8.58
CA GLU A 163 -13.52 26.76 9.83
C GLU A 163 -14.68 25.94 10.43
N ILE A 164 -14.51 24.63 10.51
CA ILE A 164 -15.46 23.73 11.16
C ILE A 164 -14.93 23.46 12.57
N GLN A 165 -15.71 23.82 13.58
CA GLN A 165 -15.42 23.49 14.96
C GLN A 165 -15.89 22.07 15.26
N ILE A 166 -15.06 21.29 15.98
CA ILE A 166 -15.43 19.92 16.35
C ILE A 166 -15.86 19.90 17.81
N PRO A 167 -17.17 19.75 18.10
CA PRO A 167 -17.70 19.86 19.46
C PRO A 167 -17.38 18.64 20.33
N ASN A 168 -17.03 17.50 19.74
CA ASN A 168 -16.84 16.24 20.46
C ASN A 168 -15.39 15.75 20.44
N ASP A 169 -14.83 15.44 21.60
CA ASP A 169 -13.45 14.96 21.76
C ASP A 169 -13.20 13.60 21.09
N LYS A 170 -14.18 12.69 21.05
CA LYS A 170 -14.06 11.41 20.33
C LYS A 170 -13.95 11.65 18.83
N LEU A 171 -14.81 12.50 18.28
CA LEU A 171 -14.81 12.86 16.86
C LEU A 171 -13.53 13.62 16.49
N ARG A 172 -13.05 14.49 17.39
CA ARG A 172 -11.76 15.19 17.29
C ARG A 172 -10.60 14.21 17.17
N MET A 173 -10.50 13.23 18.07
CA MET A 173 -9.46 12.20 18.03
C MET A 173 -9.52 11.37 16.74
N CYS A 174 -10.71 11.00 16.27
CA CYS A 174 -10.87 10.30 15.00
C CYS A 174 -10.37 11.14 13.81
N ILE A 175 -10.70 12.44 13.75
CA ILE A 175 -10.28 13.34 12.67
C ILE A 175 -8.79 13.63 12.72
N MET A 176 -8.19 13.79 13.90
CA MET A 176 -6.74 13.90 14.06
C MET A 176 -6.02 12.67 13.49
N ARG A 177 -6.51 11.46 13.81
CA ARG A 177 -5.97 10.20 13.28
C ARG A 177 -6.10 10.11 11.76
N ILE A 178 -7.23 10.55 11.19
CA ILE A 178 -7.41 10.63 9.73
C ILE A 178 -6.36 11.57 9.12
N ASN A 179 -6.18 12.76 9.68
CA ASN A 179 -5.24 13.77 9.17
C ASN A 179 -3.79 13.27 9.23
N GLU A 180 -3.40 12.59 10.30
CA GLU A 180 -2.08 11.98 10.43
C GLU A 180 -1.86 10.90 9.36
N LYS A 181 -2.82 9.99 9.17
CA LYS A 181 -2.73 8.97 8.12
C LYS A 181 -2.71 9.56 6.71
N VAL A 182 -3.49 10.61 6.45
CA VAL A 182 -3.47 11.34 5.16
C VAL A 182 -2.12 12.03 4.95
N LYS A 183 -1.51 12.59 5.99
CA LYS A 183 -0.16 13.16 5.93
C LYS A 183 0.87 12.08 5.63
N GLY A 184 0.80 10.93 6.29
CA GLY A 184 1.64 9.76 6.01
C GLY A 184 1.46 9.23 4.58
N LEU A 185 0.23 9.21 4.07
CA LEU A 185 -0.09 8.83 2.70
C LEU A 185 0.55 9.77 1.68
N LYS A 186 0.44 11.10 1.86
CA LYS A 186 1.07 12.08 0.97
C LYS A 186 2.59 11.97 0.98
N GLN A 187 3.20 11.71 2.14
CA GLN A 187 4.64 11.47 2.25
C GLN A 187 5.05 10.18 1.52
N ALA A 188 4.24 9.13 1.63
CA ALA A 188 4.48 7.86 0.93
C ALA A 188 4.41 8.03 -0.61
N GLN A 189 3.47 8.82 -1.11
CA GLN A 189 3.35 9.13 -2.55
C GLN A 189 4.58 9.88 -3.11
N GLN A 190 5.26 10.68 -2.28
CA GLN A 190 6.45 11.43 -2.68
C GLN A 190 7.75 10.61 -2.60
N LYS A 191 7.76 9.49 -1.86
CA LYS A 191 8.94 8.64 -1.72
C LYS A 191 9.17 7.83 -3.00
N LYS A 192 10.27 8.14 -3.71
CA LYS A 192 10.73 7.35 -4.88
C LYS A 192 11.02 5.91 -4.46
N GLY A 193 10.50 4.94 -5.21
CA GLY A 193 10.77 3.50 -5.03
C GLY A 193 9.78 2.75 -4.13
N MET A 194 8.77 3.42 -3.56
CA MET A 194 7.70 2.72 -2.83
C MET A 194 6.79 1.95 -3.80
N ALA A 195 6.48 0.70 -3.50
CA ALA A 195 5.61 -0.11 -4.34
C ALA A 195 4.17 0.44 -4.30
N THR A 196 3.50 0.53 -5.46
CA THR A 196 2.11 1.01 -5.55
C THR A 196 1.17 0.23 -4.63
N ARG A 197 1.40 -1.09 -4.47
CA ARG A 197 0.64 -1.94 -3.55
C ARG A 197 0.69 -1.45 -2.11
N ASP A 198 1.82 -0.96 -1.64
CA ASP A 198 1.96 -0.50 -0.25
C ASP A 198 1.30 0.87 -0.05
N VAL A 199 1.32 1.73 -1.07
CA VAL A 199 0.54 2.99 -1.08
C VAL A 199 -0.96 2.68 -1.04
N LEU A 200 -1.43 1.66 -1.78
CA LEU A 200 -2.84 1.23 -1.76
C LEU A 200 -3.29 0.74 -0.36
N LYS A 201 -2.42 0.04 0.38
CA LYS A 201 -2.72 -0.36 1.77
C LYS A 201 -2.90 0.84 2.71
N LEU A 202 -2.15 1.92 2.49
CA LEU A 202 -2.30 3.15 3.27
C LEU A 202 -3.67 3.79 3.05
N TYR A 203 -4.18 3.78 1.81
CA TYR A 203 -5.56 4.21 1.52
C TYR A 203 -6.59 3.39 2.30
N ASP A 204 -6.48 2.06 2.32
CA ASP A 204 -7.40 1.20 3.05
C ASP A 204 -7.42 1.55 4.57
N GLY A 205 -6.24 1.82 5.15
CA GLY A 205 -6.11 2.27 6.54
C GLY A 205 -6.71 3.65 6.82
N VAL A 206 -6.71 4.57 5.85
CA VAL A 206 -7.38 5.87 5.95
C VAL A 206 -8.91 5.69 5.87
N PHE A 207 -9.40 4.87 4.94
CA PHE A 207 -10.83 4.61 4.80
C PHE A 207 -11.44 3.97 6.04
N MET A 208 -10.72 3.04 6.68
CA MET A 208 -11.15 2.47 7.97
C MET A 208 -11.32 3.58 9.02
N SER A 209 -10.37 4.50 9.14
CA SER A 209 -10.48 5.60 10.12
C SER A 209 -11.58 6.61 9.78
N ILE A 210 -11.84 6.87 8.51
CA ILE A 210 -13.01 7.68 8.10
C ILE A 210 -14.32 6.97 8.43
N GLN A 211 -14.40 5.66 8.22
CA GLN A 211 -15.57 4.86 8.57
C GLN A 211 -15.80 4.82 10.08
N ASP A 212 -14.73 4.67 10.88
CA ASP A 212 -14.80 4.73 12.35
C ASP A 212 -15.30 6.10 12.81
N ALA A 213 -14.82 7.19 12.19
CA ALA A 213 -15.27 8.55 12.49
C ALA A 213 -16.77 8.75 12.16
N LEU A 214 -17.22 8.27 11.01
CA LEU A 214 -18.63 8.30 10.61
C LEU A 214 -19.50 7.46 11.56
N GLN A 215 -18.99 6.32 12.02
CA GLN A 215 -19.71 5.47 12.97
C GLN A 215 -19.78 6.11 14.36
N ALA A 216 -18.69 6.72 14.84
CA ALA A 216 -18.65 7.48 16.08
C ALA A 216 -19.68 8.61 16.04
N TYR A 217 -19.69 9.39 14.95
CA TYR A 217 -20.67 10.44 14.71
C TYR A 217 -22.12 9.92 14.74
N ARG A 218 -22.42 8.83 14.03
CA ARG A 218 -23.77 8.23 14.03
C ARG A 218 -24.20 7.77 15.42
N SER A 219 -23.27 7.22 16.20
CA SER A 219 -23.56 6.74 17.55
C SER A 219 -23.90 7.87 18.53
N GLU A 220 -23.40 9.08 18.29
CA GLU A 220 -23.69 10.27 19.09
C GLU A 220 -25.03 10.88 18.73
N LYS A 221 -25.33 10.98 17.43
CA LYS A 221 -26.66 11.38 16.94
C LYS A 221 -27.79 10.50 17.47
N MET A 222 -27.55 9.19 17.60
CA MET A 222 -28.51 8.23 18.18
C MET A 222 -28.74 8.44 19.68
N LYS A 223 -27.73 8.88 20.43
CA LYS A 223 -27.84 9.18 21.87
C LYS A 223 -28.60 10.49 22.11
N GLU A 224 -28.41 11.48 21.26
CA GLU A 224 -29.10 12.76 21.32
C GLU A 224 -30.60 12.63 20.98
N SER A 225 -30.96 11.72 20.06
CA SER A 225 -32.36 11.43 19.71
C SER A 225 -33.11 10.57 20.75
N THR A 226 -32.42 9.95 21.71
CA THR A 226 -33.02 9.06 22.73
C THR A 226 -33.06 9.66 24.13
N ALA A 227 -32.57 10.90 24.30
CA ALA A 227 -32.73 11.64 25.54
C ALA A 227 -34.22 11.95 25.78
N PRO A 228 -34.77 11.68 26.98
CA PRO A 228 -36.15 12.02 27.29
C PRO A 228 -36.30 13.54 27.28
N LYS A 229 -37.30 14.06 26.57
CA LYS A 229 -37.75 15.45 26.72
C LYS A 229 -38.23 15.62 28.17
N THR A 230 -37.38 16.16 29.03
CA THR A 230 -37.80 16.62 30.35
C THR A 230 -38.65 17.86 30.17
N ASP A 231 -39.93 17.68 30.47
CA ASP A 231 -40.94 18.72 30.56
C ASP A 231 -40.59 19.70 31.69
N GLY A 232 -40.73 21.01 31.46
CA GLY A 232 -40.86 22.00 32.54
C GLY A 232 -39.79 23.10 32.65
N SER A 233 -39.99 24.16 31.86
CA SER A 233 -39.91 25.58 32.26
C SER A 233 -38.58 26.19 32.73
N THR A 234 -37.88 26.83 31.79
CA THR A 234 -37.63 28.29 31.85
C THR A 234 -37.32 28.82 30.46
N VAL A 235 -38.27 29.60 29.92
CA VAL A 235 -38.04 30.45 28.75
C VAL A 235 -37.17 31.62 29.19
N LEU A 236 -35.93 31.67 28.72
CA LEU A 236 -35.20 32.92 28.54
C LEU A 236 -34.93 33.07 27.03
N VAL A 237 -35.41 34.19 26.52
CA VAL A 237 -35.37 34.61 25.12
C VAL A 237 -33.93 34.90 24.69
N GLY A 238 -33.52 34.35 23.55
CA GLY A 238 -32.28 34.71 22.84
C GLY A 238 -31.89 33.62 21.84
N GLY A 239 -31.79 33.97 20.55
CA GLY A 239 -31.64 33.03 19.44
C GLY A 239 -30.44 32.09 19.50
N GLY A 240 -30.56 30.95 18.81
CA GLY A 240 -29.48 29.95 18.69
C GLY A 240 -29.95 28.50 18.50
N GLY A 241 -31.18 28.26 18.03
CA GLY A 241 -31.72 26.90 17.85
C GLY A 241 -31.35 26.22 16.53
N GLU A 242 -30.82 26.97 15.55
CA GLU A 242 -30.49 26.45 14.21
C GLU A 242 -29.03 26.00 14.11
N ASP A 243 -28.09 26.69 14.77
CA ASP A 243 -26.64 26.43 14.67
C ASP A 243 -26.18 25.10 15.30
N ALA A 244 -26.83 24.64 16.37
CA ALA A 244 -26.39 23.43 17.11
C ALA A 244 -26.51 22.14 16.29
N ASN A 245 -27.45 22.09 15.33
CA ASN A 245 -27.67 20.93 14.46
C ASN A 245 -27.02 21.08 13.07
N GLU A 246 -26.40 22.24 12.78
CA GLU A 246 -25.65 22.48 11.55
C GLU A 246 -24.21 22.00 11.65
N ILE A 247 -23.53 22.26 12.77
CA ILE A 247 -22.14 21.84 13.00
C ILE A 247 -21.96 20.31 12.82
N PRO A 248 -22.81 19.44 13.40
CA PRO A 248 -22.72 17.99 13.18
C PRO A 248 -22.90 17.58 11.71
N LYS A 249 -23.85 18.20 10.99
CA LYS A 249 -24.11 17.91 9.56
C LYS A 249 -22.93 18.31 8.67
N VAL A 250 -22.28 19.44 8.97
CA VAL A 250 -21.11 19.91 8.24
C VAL A 250 -19.92 18.96 8.43
N VAL A 251 -19.75 18.35 9.62
CA VAL A 251 -18.71 17.34 9.85
C VAL A 251 -19.00 16.04 9.09
N GLU A 252 -20.25 15.57 9.06
CA GLU A 252 -20.65 14.41 8.27
C GLU A 252 -20.46 14.65 6.76
N LEU A 253 -20.83 15.83 6.28
CA LEU A 253 -20.60 16.29 4.92
C LEU A 253 -19.10 16.27 4.59
N TYR A 254 -18.26 16.88 5.44
CA TYR A 254 -16.81 16.90 5.30
C TYR A 254 -16.22 15.47 5.21
N LEU A 255 -16.56 14.59 6.15
CA LEU A 255 -16.02 13.22 6.18
C LEU A 255 -16.41 12.41 4.94
N ASN A 256 -17.65 12.55 4.45
CA ASN A 256 -18.09 11.89 3.23
C ASN A 256 -17.38 12.46 1.99
N CYS A 257 -17.26 13.79 1.87
CA CYS A 257 -16.50 14.43 0.80
C CYS A 257 -15.04 13.95 0.80
N GLN A 258 -14.38 13.94 1.96
CA GLN A 258 -13.01 13.46 2.12
C GLN A 258 -12.86 12.00 1.68
N ARG A 259 -13.82 11.13 2.04
CA ARG A 259 -13.84 9.72 1.61
C ARG A 259 -13.88 9.60 0.10
N TYR A 260 -14.81 10.30 -0.55
CA TYR A 260 -14.99 10.23 -2.01
C TYR A 260 -13.77 10.77 -2.77
N LEU A 261 -13.19 11.89 -2.31
CA LEU A 261 -11.99 12.47 -2.93
C LEU A 261 -10.79 11.52 -2.82
N LEU A 262 -10.54 10.94 -1.65
CA LEU A 262 -9.46 9.97 -1.46
C LEU A 262 -9.69 8.67 -2.25
N GLN A 263 -10.94 8.24 -2.41
CA GLN A 263 -11.29 7.11 -3.26
C GLN A 263 -11.01 7.40 -4.74
N ASN A 264 -11.24 8.64 -5.19
CA ASN A 264 -10.89 9.07 -6.53
C ASN A 264 -9.38 9.05 -6.76
N GLU A 265 -8.59 9.58 -5.82
CA GLU A 265 -7.13 9.52 -5.89
C GLU A 265 -6.60 8.07 -5.94
N ARG A 266 -7.15 7.18 -5.09
CA ARG A 266 -6.80 5.75 -5.12
C ARG A 266 -7.13 5.12 -6.47
N ASN A 267 -8.30 5.41 -7.03
CA ASN A 267 -8.71 4.88 -8.32
C ASN A 267 -7.81 5.38 -9.45
N GLN A 268 -7.41 6.65 -9.43
CA GLN A 268 -6.42 7.19 -10.36
C GLN A 268 -5.07 6.49 -10.23
N LEU A 269 -4.59 6.27 -9.00
CA LEU A 269 -3.35 5.54 -8.76
C LEU A 269 -3.40 4.11 -9.31
N MET A 270 -4.57 3.44 -9.24
CA MET A 270 -4.76 2.11 -9.82
C MET A 270 -4.77 2.14 -11.36
N VAL A 271 -5.29 3.20 -11.99
CA VAL A 271 -5.21 3.39 -13.45
C VAL A 271 -3.76 3.60 -13.90
N ASP A 272 -3.00 4.43 -13.18
CA ASP A 272 -1.60 4.75 -13.49
C ASP A 272 -0.63 3.63 -13.07
N ALA A 273 -1.07 2.65 -12.28
CA ALA A 273 -0.23 1.55 -11.80
C ALA A 273 0.30 0.71 -12.97
N PRO A 274 1.63 0.49 -13.08
CA PRO A 274 2.15 -0.49 -14.02
C PRO A 274 1.72 -1.88 -13.57
N ARG A 275 1.33 -2.73 -14.53
CA ARG A 275 1.08 -4.16 -14.29
C ARG A 275 2.24 -4.71 -13.47
N SER A 276 1.98 -5.21 -12.27
CA SER A 276 2.96 -6.06 -11.58
C SER A 276 3.30 -7.17 -12.56
N SER A 277 4.58 -7.35 -12.85
CA SER A 277 5.15 -8.33 -13.76
C SER A 277 4.94 -9.78 -13.28
N GLY A 278 3.69 -10.14 -12.98
CA GLY A 278 3.23 -11.49 -12.75
C GLY A 278 2.88 -12.11 -14.09
N LYS A 279 3.86 -12.75 -14.73
CA LYS A 279 3.76 -13.91 -15.64
C LYS A 279 2.50 -14.09 -16.51
N GLU A 280 1.79 -13.05 -16.92
CA GLU A 280 0.88 -13.17 -18.06
C GLU A 280 1.76 -13.08 -19.30
N LYS A 281 2.06 -14.26 -19.87
CA LYS A 281 2.54 -14.36 -21.24
C LYS A 281 1.65 -13.45 -22.09
N PRO A 282 2.18 -12.60 -22.98
CA PRO A 282 1.34 -11.97 -23.99
C PRO A 282 0.58 -13.10 -24.67
N ALA A 283 -0.74 -13.06 -24.61
CA ALA A 283 -1.55 -14.03 -25.32
C ALA A 283 -1.03 -14.04 -26.76
N LYS A 284 -0.63 -15.23 -27.25
CA LYS A 284 -0.35 -15.44 -28.66
C LYS A 284 -1.69 -15.37 -29.38
N ASP A 285 -2.23 -14.17 -29.52
CA ASP A 285 -3.41 -13.94 -30.32
C ASP A 285 -2.97 -13.73 -31.76
N LYS A 286 -3.57 -14.52 -32.65
CA LYS A 286 -3.28 -14.62 -34.08
C LYS A 286 -3.79 -13.37 -34.82
N ALA A 287 -3.25 -12.21 -34.52
CA ALA A 287 -3.36 -10.99 -35.31
C ALA A 287 -2.28 -10.02 -34.82
N GLY A 288 -1.29 -9.71 -35.67
CA GLY A 288 -0.09 -8.93 -35.33
C GLY A 288 -0.30 -7.46 -34.92
N GLY A 289 -1.47 -7.08 -34.39
CA GLY A 289 -1.79 -5.72 -33.96
C GLY A 289 -2.02 -5.53 -32.45
N SER A 290 -2.27 -6.59 -31.67
CA SER A 290 -2.73 -6.46 -30.27
C SER A 290 -1.66 -5.91 -29.30
N SER A 291 -0.37 -6.17 -29.56
CA SER A 291 0.73 -5.70 -28.69
C SER A 291 0.92 -4.17 -28.71
N MET A 292 0.52 -3.48 -29.77
CA MET A 292 0.76 -2.04 -29.94
C MET A 292 -0.20 -1.18 -29.09
N PHE A 293 -1.38 -1.71 -28.78
CA PHE A 293 -2.43 -1.02 -28.02
C PHE A 293 -2.58 -1.50 -26.58
N CYS A 294 -1.66 -2.33 -26.09
CA CYS A 294 -1.67 -2.84 -24.72
C CYS A 294 -1.48 -1.68 -23.72
N THR A 295 -2.46 -1.46 -22.86
CA THR A 295 -2.39 -0.55 -21.70
C THR A 295 -1.89 -1.28 -20.46
N THR A 296 -1.43 -0.54 -19.45
CA THR A 296 -0.94 -1.10 -18.17
C THR A 296 -1.95 -2.01 -17.48
N ASN A 297 -3.24 -1.72 -17.59
CA ASN A 297 -4.36 -2.57 -17.15
C ASN A 297 -5.21 -3.01 -18.35
N LYS A 298 -6.10 -4.00 -18.16
CA LYS A 298 -7.11 -4.30 -19.19
C LYS A 298 -8.00 -3.06 -19.38
N PRO A 299 -8.35 -2.68 -20.61
CA PRO A 299 -9.12 -1.45 -20.85
C PRO A 299 -10.47 -1.46 -20.14
N GLU A 300 -11.10 -2.63 -19.94
CA GLU A 300 -12.36 -2.78 -19.20
C GLU A 300 -12.21 -2.47 -17.71
N GLU A 301 -11.06 -2.80 -17.09
CA GLU A 301 -10.77 -2.50 -15.69
C GLU A 301 -10.63 -0.98 -15.48
N ASN A 302 -9.94 -0.31 -16.40
CA ASN A 302 -9.79 1.15 -16.36
C ASN A 302 -11.14 1.86 -16.53
N VAL A 303 -12.02 1.37 -17.40
CA VAL A 303 -13.39 1.91 -17.53
C VAL A 303 -14.14 1.82 -16.20
N ARG A 304 -14.08 0.67 -15.51
CA ARG A 304 -14.73 0.49 -14.20
C ARG A 304 -14.18 1.44 -13.13
N LEU A 305 -12.88 1.71 -13.15
CA LEU A 305 -12.26 2.67 -12.23
C LEU A 305 -12.76 4.10 -12.46
N TYR A 306 -12.89 4.53 -13.72
CA TYR A 306 -13.47 5.83 -14.04
C TYR A 306 -14.98 5.89 -13.78
N ASP A 307 -15.74 4.81 -14.00
CA ASP A 307 -17.15 4.72 -13.59
C ASP A 307 -17.29 4.94 -12.07
N SER A 308 -16.41 4.34 -11.27
CA SER A 308 -16.38 4.56 -9.82
C SER A 308 -16.03 6.01 -9.46
N ILE A 309 -15.09 6.65 -10.16
CA ILE A 309 -14.76 8.06 -9.95
C ILE A 309 -15.97 8.96 -10.24
N LEU A 310 -16.66 8.72 -11.35
CA LEU A 310 -17.85 9.47 -11.74
C LEU A 310 -18.98 9.29 -10.72
N GLN A 311 -19.23 8.07 -10.26
CA GLN A 311 -20.22 7.80 -9.22
C GLN A 311 -19.90 8.54 -7.91
N ASN A 312 -18.62 8.58 -7.51
CA ASN A 312 -18.18 9.32 -6.34
C ASN A 312 -18.38 10.82 -6.51
N LEU A 313 -18.08 11.39 -7.68
CA LEU A 313 -18.30 12.81 -7.97
C LEU A 313 -19.79 13.17 -7.95
N THR A 314 -20.65 12.33 -8.53
CA THR A 314 -22.11 12.51 -8.42
C THR A 314 -22.56 12.46 -6.95
N GLY A 315 -21.97 11.57 -6.15
CA GLY A 315 -22.19 11.51 -4.71
C GLY A 315 -21.82 12.82 -4.00
N ILE A 316 -20.63 13.36 -4.27
CA ILE A 316 -20.19 14.66 -3.72
C ILE A 316 -21.11 15.78 -4.18
N ILE A 317 -21.40 15.90 -5.47
CA ILE A 317 -22.28 16.93 -6.04
C ILE A 317 -23.63 16.94 -5.32
N ASN A 318 -24.24 15.78 -5.10
CA ASN A 318 -25.52 15.69 -4.40
C ASN A 318 -25.42 16.07 -2.92
N LEU A 319 -24.27 15.84 -2.28
CA LEU A 319 -24.02 16.24 -0.90
C LEU A 319 -23.80 17.75 -0.73
N VAL A 320 -23.19 18.42 -1.71
CA VAL A 320 -22.87 19.86 -1.64
C VAL A 320 -23.82 20.77 -2.41
N ARG A 321 -24.81 20.19 -3.13
CA ARG A 321 -25.71 20.89 -4.05
C ARG A 321 -26.32 22.18 -3.47
N ASP A 322 -26.79 22.10 -2.23
CA ASP A 322 -27.51 23.19 -1.58
C ASP A 322 -26.58 24.10 -0.74
N THR A 323 -25.30 23.71 -0.58
CA THR A 323 -24.35 24.34 0.35
C THR A 323 -23.31 25.21 -0.34
N ASP A 324 -22.86 24.81 -1.53
CA ASP A 324 -21.79 25.48 -2.29
C ASP A 324 -21.98 25.31 -3.81
N PRO A 325 -22.78 26.18 -4.46
CA PRO A 325 -23.02 26.12 -5.90
C PRO A 325 -21.77 26.29 -6.76
N LEU A 326 -20.78 27.06 -6.29
CA LEU A 326 -19.51 27.26 -7.00
C LEU A 326 -18.65 26.00 -6.96
N TYR A 327 -18.72 25.24 -5.87
CA TYR A 327 -18.06 23.95 -5.82
C TYR A 327 -18.76 22.91 -6.70
N VAL A 328 -20.08 22.97 -6.82
CA VAL A 328 -20.83 22.09 -7.73
C VAL A 328 -20.37 22.30 -9.17
N THR A 329 -20.26 23.54 -9.64
CA THR A 329 -19.78 23.81 -11.01
C THR A 329 -18.34 23.31 -11.21
N GLU A 330 -17.46 23.51 -10.22
CA GLU A 330 -16.11 22.94 -10.23
C GLU A 330 -16.12 21.40 -10.36
N LEU A 331 -16.98 20.71 -9.59
CA LEU A 331 -17.10 19.26 -9.63
C LEU A 331 -17.71 18.73 -10.93
N GLU A 332 -18.62 19.48 -11.55
CA GLU A 332 -19.22 19.13 -12.84
C GLU A 332 -18.16 19.18 -13.96
N ILE A 333 -17.28 20.19 -13.98
CA ILE A 333 -16.17 20.25 -14.95
C ILE A 333 -15.18 19.09 -14.70
N TRP A 334 -14.90 18.75 -13.43
CA TRP A 334 -14.14 17.55 -13.10
C TRP A 334 -14.81 16.28 -13.59
N ALA A 335 -16.13 16.15 -13.45
CA ALA A 335 -16.89 15.00 -13.92
C ALA A 335 -16.83 14.87 -15.45
N GLU A 336 -16.97 15.96 -16.20
CA GLU A 336 -16.78 15.96 -17.66
C GLU A 336 -15.36 15.55 -18.05
N THR A 337 -14.36 16.02 -17.30
CA THR A 337 -12.95 15.63 -17.51
C THR A 337 -12.76 14.12 -17.31
N TYR A 338 -13.28 13.54 -16.24
CA TYR A 338 -13.20 12.09 -16.02
C TYR A 338 -14.04 11.28 -17.00
N GLN A 339 -15.15 11.84 -17.49
CA GLN A 339 -15.92 11.23 -18.57
C GLN A 339 -15.08 11.15 -19.86
N ALA A 340 -14.29 12.18 -20.18
CA ALA A 340 -13.36 12.15 -21.30
C ALA A 340 -12.29 11.03 -21.12
N PHE A 341 -11.72 10.88 -19.93
CA PHE A 341 -10.80 9.78 -19.63
C PHE A 341 -11.44 8.39 -19.76
N ARG A 342 -12.70 8.23 -19.34
CA ARG A 342 -13.46 7.00 -19.52
C ARG A 342 -13.65 6.67 -21.01
N VAL A 343 -14.06 7.65 -21.82
CA VAL A 343 -14.23 7.50 -23.27
C VAL A 343 -12.90 7.16 -23.95
N TYR A 344 -11.79 7.74 -23.48
CA TYR A 344 -10.45 7.36 -23.94
C TYR A 344 -10.13 5.87 -23.70
N CYS A 345 -10.46 5.32 -22.53
CA CYS A 345 -10.29 3.89 -22.26
C CYS A 345 -11.14 3.01 -23.19
N ILE A 346 -12.36 3.45 -23.51
CA ILE A 346 -13.24 2.76 -24.47
C ILE A 346 -12.64 2.78 -25.89
N ALA A 347 -12.08 3.92 -26.31
CA ALA A 347 -11.39 4.02 -27.61
C ALA A 347 -10.21 3.04 -27.70
N ASN A 348 -9.41 2.94 -26.63
CA ASN A 348 -8.31 1.98 -26.54
C ASN A 348 -8.82 0.53 -26.59
N ALA A 349 -9.98 0.23 -25.99
CA ALA A 349 -10.60 -1.10 -26.06
C ALA A 349 -10.97 -1.47 -27.51
N TYR A 350 -11.61 -0.55 -28.24
CA TYR A 350 -11.92 -0.74 -29.67
C TYR A 350 -10.67 -0.97 -30.51
N ALA A 351 -9.62 -0.18 -30.27
CA ALA A 351 -8.34 -0.34 -30.96
C ALA A 351 -7.68 -1.69 -30.65
N HIS A 352 -7.73 -2.14 -29.39
CA HIS A 352 -7.20 -3.43 -28.96
C HIS A 352 -7.91 -4.63 -29.63
N VAL A 353 -9.22 -4.53 -29.82
CA VAL A 353 -10.04 -5.56 -30.52
C VAL A 353 -9.85 -5.51 -32.05
N GLY A 354 -9.17 -4.50 -32.59
CA GLY A 354 -8.95 -4.34 -34.03
C GLY A 354 -10.07 -3.60 -34.78
N LYS A 355 -11.03 -3.02 -34.05
CA LYS A 355 -12.09 -2.16 -34.60
C LYS A 355 -11.58 -0.74 -34.79
N PHE A 356 -10.67 -0.60 -35.75
CA PHE A 356 -9.88 0.63 -35.91
C PHE A 356 -10.71 1.83 -36.39
N ALA A 357 -11.71 1.62 -37.26
CA ALA A 357 -12.57 2.69 -37.76
C ALA A 357 -13.43 3.29 -36.64
N GLU A 358 -14.00 2.44 -35.79
CA GLU A 358 -14.76 2.85 -34.62
C GLU A 358 -13.87 3.56 -33.59
N ALA A 359 -12.67 3.03 -33.34
CA ALA A 359 -11.71 3.67 -32.44
C ALA A 359 -11.36 5.10 -32.90
N ASP A 360 -11.11 5.32 -34.19
CA ASP A 360 -10.79 6.63 -34.77
C ASP A 360 -11.92 7.65 -34.51
N LYS A 361 -13.17 7.24 -34.75
CA LYS A 361 -14.35 8.08 -34.48
C LYS A 361 -14.54 8.40 -33.00
N VAL A 362 -14.26 7.45 -32.11
CA VAL A 362 -14.31 7.72 -30.67
C VAL A 362 -13.21 8.71 -30.24
N TYR A 363 -12.01 8.64 -30.84
CA TYR A 363 -10.98 9.65 -30.57
C TYR A 363 -11.31 11.03 -31.15
N ASP A 364 -12.04 11.12 -32.26
CA ASP A 364 -12.59 12.39 -32.78
C ASP A 364 -13.61 12.99 -31.80
N LEU A 365 -14.57 12.18 -31.32
CA LEU A 365 -15.52 12.58 -30.28
C LEU A 365 -14.81 13.13 -29.05
N LEU A 366 -13.77 12.43 -28.59
CA LEU A 366 -12.98 12.84 -27.43
C LEU A 366 -12.27 14.18 -27.63
N THR A 367 -11.83 14.47 -28.86
CA THR A 367 -11.22 15.77 -29.19
C THR A 367 -12.24 16.91 -29.05
N ASN A 368 -13.49 16.68 -29.47
CA ASN A 368 -14.58 17.63 -29.32
C ASN A 368 -14.96 17.84 -27.85
N MET A 369 -15.05 16.74 -27.07
CA MET A 369 -15.31 16.82 -25.63
C MET A 369 -14.26 17.67 -24.90
N ILE A 370 -12.97 17.47 -25.21
CA ILE A 370 -11.88 18.25 -24.62
C ILE A 370 -11.99 19.74 -24.99
N ALA A 371 -12.43 20.07 -26.21
CA ALA A 371 -12.67 21.46 -26.60
C ALA A 371 -13.77 22.10 -25.74
N THR A 372 -14.88 21.39 -25.49
CA THR A 372 -15.96 21.85 -24.60
C THR A 372 -15.49 22.04 -23.17
N ILE A 373 -14.73 21.09 -22.63
CA ILE A 373 -14.17 21.17 -21.27
C ILE A 373 -13.24 22.38 -21.14
N ASN A 374 -12.37 22.63 -22.11
CA ASN A 374 -11.48 23.79 -22.10
C ASN A 374 -12.26 25.12 -22.18
N MET A 375 -13.36 25.18 -22.92
CA MET A 375 -14.24 26.36 -22.94
C MET A 375 -14.91 26.58 -21.58
N ALA A 376 -15.43 25.52 -20.96
CA ALA A 376 -16.02 25.58 -19.62
C ALA A 376 -14.97 26.05 -18.57
N LEU A 377 -13.76 25.49 -18.62
CA LEU A 377 -12.66 25.85 -17.75
C LEU A 377 -12.23 27.31 -17.92
N ALA A 378 -12.18 27.82 -19.16
CA ALA A 378 -11.86 29.21 -19.45
C ALA A 378 -12.95 30.19 -18.96
N SER A 379 -14.22 29.77 -19.02
CA SER A 379 -15.35 30.59 -18.55
C SER A 379 -15.49 30.65 -17.02
N SER A 380 -14.90 29.70 -16.30
CA SER A 380 -15.01 29.58 -14.85
C SER A 380 -13.98 30.47 -14.13
N SER A 381 -14.23 31.77 -14.01
CA SER A 381 -13.32 32.73 -13.36
C SER A 381 -13.09 32.43 -11.88
N GLU A 382 -14.12 32.00 -11.15
CA GLU A 382 -14.14 31.85 -9.68
C GLU A 382 -13.53 30.54 -9.15
N MET A 383 -13.16 29.61 -10.02
CA MET A 383 -12.51 28.36 -9.61
C MET A 383 -11.07 28.64 -9.12
N ALA A 384 -10.65 27.96 -8.06
CA ALA A 384 -9.32 28.09 -7.49
C ALA A 384 -8.21 27.80 -8.53
N GLU A 385 -7.25 28.71 -8.65
CA GLU A 385 -6.19 28.65 -9.67
C GLU A 385 -5.40 27.34 -9.62
N ARG A 386 -5.16 26.81 -8.42
CA ARG A 386 -4.51 25.51 -8.23
C ARG A 386 -5.31 24.34 -8.83
N SER A 387 -6.64 24.36 -8.71
CA SER A 387 -7.54 23.33 -9.27
C SER A 387 -7.56 23.40 -10.79
N LYS A 388 -7.59 24.63 -11.35
CA LYS A 388 -7.47 24.86 -12.80
C LYS A 388 -6.16 24.33 -13.37
N GLN A 389 -5.04 24.59 -12.68
CA GLN A 389 -3.72 24.10 -13.09
C GLN A 389 -3.67 22.57 -13.09
N GLU A 390 -4.12 21.92 -12.01
CA GLU A 390 -4.14 20.46 -11.93
C GLU A 390 -5.01 19.83 -13.04
N MET A 391 -6.19 20.39 -13.29
CA MET A 391 -7.07 19.93 -14.36
C MET A 391 -6.43 20.11 -15.74
N SER A 392 -5.83 21.28 -15.98
CA SER A 392 -5.15 21.59 -17.24
C SER A 392 -4.00 20.63 -17.52
N GLU A 393 -3.19 20.28 -16.51
CA GLU A 393 -2.11 19.30 -16.63
C GLU A 393 -2.65 17.90 -17.03
N LYS A 394 -3.74 17.45 -16.38
CA LYS A 394 -4.37 16.16 -16.72
C LYS A 394 -4.94 16.17 -18.14
N ILE A 395 -5.60 17.25 -18.55
CA ILE A 395 -6.14 17.40 -19.92
C ILE A 395 -5.00 17.40 -20.95
N LEU A 396 -3.90 18.11 -20.71
CA LEU A 396 -2.74 18.12 -21.60
C LEU A 396 -2.12 16.72 -21.77
N LYS A 397 -1.99 15.97 -20.67
CA LYS A 397 -1.54 14.57 -20.71
C LYS A 397 -2.50 13.71 -21.54
N LEU A 398 -3.80 13.89 -21.38
CA LEU A 398 -4.82 13.18 -22.17
C LEU A 398 -4.73 13.51 -23.66
N VAL A 399 -4.62 14.80 -24.03
CA VAL A 399 -4.45 15.24 -25.42
C VAL A 399 -3.20 14.63 -26.05
N SER A 400 -2.09 14.60 -25.32
CA SER A 400 -0.85 13.95 -25.78
C SER A 400 -1.07 12.47 -26.06
N ASN A 401 -1.69 11.74 -25.12
CA ASN A 401 -1.98 10.32 -25.26
C ASN A 401 -2.91 10.03 -26.44
N ILE A 402 -3.93 10.87 -26.68
CA ILE A 402 -4.84 10.73 -27.82
C ILE A 402 -4.07 10.87 -29.13
N ARG A 403 -3.20 11.88 -29.25
CA ARG A 403 -2.39 12.08 -30.45
C ARG A 403 -1.51 10.88 -30.74
N GLU A 404 -0.82 10.38 -29.71
CA GLU A 404 0.02 9.19 -29.79
C GLU A 404 -0.78 7.97 -30.29
N ARG A 405 -1.94 7.71 -29.68
CA ARG A 405 -2.82 6.59 -30.04
C ARG A 405 -3.42 6.72 -31.42
N LYS A 406 -3.84 7.92 -31.86
CA LYS A 406 -4.30 8.16 -33.24
C LYS A 406 -3.20 7.86 -34.27
N CYS A 407 -1.95 8.25 -33.99
CA CYS A 407 -0.83 7.93 -34.87
C CYS A 407 -0.60 6.41 -34.97
N MET A 408 -0.56 5.71 -33.84
CA MET A 408 -0.46 4.24 -33.81
C MET A 408 -1.62 3.57 -34.58
N LEU A 409 -2.84 4.06 -34.38
CA LEU A 409 -4.03 3.55 -35.03
C LEU A 409 -3.94 3.64 -36.56
N LYS A 410 -3.52 4.80 -37.08
CA LYS A 410 -3.31 4.99 -38.52
C LYS A 410 -2.22 4.07 -39.08
N ALA A 411 -1.12 3.90 -38.36
CA ALA A 411 -0.07 2.96 -38.75
C ALA A 411 -0.58 1.51 -38.79
N ALA A 412 -1.37 1.10 -37.78
CA ALA A 412 -1.98 -0.22 -37.73
C ALA A 412 -2.99 -0.46 -38.87
N MET A 413 -3.79 0.56 -39.23
CA MET A 413 -4.70 0.47 -40.38
C MET A 413 -3.96 0.28 -41.71
N LEU A 414 -2.84 1.00 -41.92
CA LEU A 414 -2.01 0.84 -43.13
C LEU A 414 -1.41 -0.57 -43.21
N LEU A 415 -0.84 -1.08 -42.11
CA LEU A 415 -0.29 -2.43 -42.04
C LEU A 415 -1.36 -3.52 -42.29
N ALA A 416 -2.58 -3.32 -41.78
CA ALA A 416 -3.69 -4.23 -42.02
C ALA A 416 -4.16 -4.21 -43.49
N SER A 417 -4.14 -3.04 -44.13
CA SER A 417 -4.44 -2.89 -45.56
C SER A 417 -3.40 -3.60 -46.43
N ASP A 418 -2.11 -3.47 -46.11
CA ASP A 418 -1.02 -4.14 -46.84
C ASP A 418 -1.08 -5.68 -46.69
N ALA A 419 -1.48 -6.19 -45.53
CA ALA A 419 -1.63 -7.62 -45.29
C ALA A 419 -2.77 -8.26 -46.12
N SER A 420 -3.79 -7.50 -46.49
CA SER A 420 -4.88 -7.98 -47.37
C SER A 420 -4.46 -8.17 -48.83
N SER A 421 -3.27 -7.68 -49.21
CA SER A 421 -2.74 -7.75 -50.58
C SER A 421 -1.79 -8.92 -50.85
N LYS A 422 -1.54 -9.79 -49.85
CA LYS A 422 -0.65 -10.96 -50.00
C LYS A 422 -1.26 -12.26 -49.47
N GLU A 423 -2.15 -12.85 -50.28
CA GLU A 423 -2.37 -14.31 -50.23
C GLU A 423 -1.17 -15.01 -50.90
N GLU A 424 -0.09 -15.18 -50.14
CA GLU A 424 0.99 -16.09 -50.54
C GLU A 424 0.65 -17.51 -50.06
N THR A 425 0.53 -18.42 -51.05
CA THR A 425 0.16 -19.83 -50.93
C THR A 425 0.97 -20.59 -49.87
N GLY A 426 0.28 -21.43 -49.09
CA GLY A 426 0.70 -22.00 -47.80
C GLY A 426 1.94 -22.89 -47.71
N VAL A 427 2.79 -22.97 -48.72
CA VAL A 427 4.01 -23.80 -48.71
C VAL A 427 5.23 -23.05 -48.15
N ALA A 428 5.26 -21.71 -48.24
CA ALA A 428 6.44 -20.89 -47.90
C ALA A 428 6.69 -20.67 -46.39
N LYS A 429 5.82 -21.12 -45.47
CA LYS A 429 5.93 -20.81 -44.02
C LYS A 429 6.74 -21.82 -43.21
N ILE A 430 6.93 -23.05 -43.69
CA ILE A 430 7.65 -24.11 -42.97
C ILE A 430 9.15 -24.02 -43.30
N PRO A 431 10.04 -23.94 -42.30
CA PRO A 431 11.48 -23.95 -42.56
C PRO A 431 11.86 -25.17 -43.39
N ALA A 432 12.76 -25.01 -44.36
CA ALA A 432 13.16 -26.12 -45.24
C ALA A 432 13.63 -27.35 -44.44
N TRP A 433 14.28 -27.12 -43.29
CA TRP A 433 14.68 -28.18 -42.35
C TRP A 433 13.54 -29.11 -41.91
N ASP A 434 12.32 -28.60 -41.76
CA ASP A 434 11.16 -29.38 -41.30
C ASP A 434 10.38 -30.02 -42.48
N ARG A 435 10.83 -29.80 -43.72
CA ARG A 435 10.19 -30.30 -44.95
C ARG A 435 11.17 -30.86 -45.97
N LEU A 436 12.27 -31.49 -45.52
CA LEU A 436 13.30 -32.08 -46.39
C LEU A 436 12.72 -33.05 -47.44
N ASP A 437 11.59 -33.68 -47.13
CA ASP A 437 10.96 -34.70 -47.98
C ASP A 437 10.11 -34.11 -49.12
N THR A 438 9.97 -32.77 -49.19
CA THR A 438 9.11 -32.09 -50.15
C THR A 438 9.93 -31.16 -51.04
N TYR A 439 9.97 -31.44 -52.35
CA TYR A 439 10.65 -30.58 -53.32
C TYR A 439 9.80 -29.33 -53.64
N ASP A 440 10.43 -28.16 -53.60
CA ASP A 440 9.81 -26.84 -53.86
C ASP A 440 10.68 -26.12 -54.90
N ASP A 441 10.10 -25.84 -56.08
CA ASP A 441 10.80 -25.28 -57.25
C ASP A 441 10.66 -23.74 -57.32
N THR A 442 10.22 -23.10 -56.23
CA THR A 442 10.02 -21.64 -56.19
C THR A 442 11.36 -20.89 -56.10
N PRO A 443 11.68 -20.00 -57.06
CA PRO A 443 12.88 -19.18 -56.97
C PRO A 443 12.56 -17.98 -56.08
N VAL A 444 13.15 -17.95 -54.88
CA VAL A 444 13.52 -16.77 -54.04
C VAL A 444 13.32 -17.07 -52.53
N SER A 445 14.39 -16.82 -51.75
CA SER A 445 14.43 -16.77 -50.27
C SER A 445 13.83 -17.95 -49.52
N VAL A 446 14.54 -19.08 -49.50
CA VAL A 446 14.17 -20.23 -48.68
C VAL A 446 14.55 -19.97 -47.21
N ARG A 447 13.57 -19.96 -46.31
CA ARG A 447 13.80 -19.96 -44.86
C ARG A 447 14.36 -21.32 -44.44
N ILE A 448 15.68 -21.44 -44.26
CA ILE A 448 16.35 -22.74 -43.99
C ILE A 448 15.97 -23.30 -42.61
N ALA A 449 16.08 -22.49 -41.55
CA ALA A 449 15.80 -22.89 -40.17
C ALA A 449 15.18 -21.72 -39.37
N SER A 450 14.56 -22.01 -38.22
CA SER A 450 14.11 -20.97 -37.29
C SER A 450 15.29 -20.48 -36.46
N VAL A 451 15.70 -19.22 -36.65
CA VAL A 451 16.76 -18.57 -35.86
C VAL A 451 16.18 -17.39 -35.09
N PRO A 452 16.32 -17.34 -33.75
CA PRO A 452 16.95 -18.33 -32.87
C PRO A 452 16.09 -19.60 -32.69
N PRO A 453 16.69 -20.74 -32.28
CA PRO A 453 15.96 -21.97 -32.00
C PRO A 453 14.92 -21.77 -30.89
N SER A 454 13.79 -22.49 -30.99
CA SER A 454 12.72 -22.39 -30.00
C SER A 454 13.19 -22.90 -28.64
N LEU A 455 13.08 -22.05 -27.61
CA LEU A 455 13.41 -22.41 -26.24
C LEU A 455 12.52 -23.57 -25.75
N GLN A 456 13.13 -24.63 -25.24
CA GLN A 456 12.45 -25.73 -24.56
C GLN A 456 12.72 -25.66 -23.05
N TYR A 457 11.71 -25.92 -22.23
CA TYR A 457 11.86 -25.95 -20.78
C TYR A 457 12.58 -27.23 -20.35
N VAL A 458 13.62 -27.10 -19.54
CA VAL A 458 14.31 -28.23 -18.88
C VAL A 458 14.05 -28.14 -17.38
N ALA A 459 13.65 -29.24 -16.75
CA ALA A 459 13.42 -29.28 -15.31
C ALA A 459 14.74 -29.22 -14.52
N CYS A 460 14.78 -28.44 -13.43
CA CYS A 460 15.86 -28.49 -12.44
C CYS A 460 15.89 -29.87 -11.80
N LYS A 461 17.06 -30.50 -11.71
CA LYS A 461 17.21 -31.90 -11.25
C LYS A 461 16.77 -32.04 -9.78
N PRO A 462 15.74 -32.86 -9.45
CA PRO A 462 15.27 -33.07 -8.08
C PRO A 462 16.19 -34.00 -7.26
N LEU A 463 16.02 -33.98 -5.93
CA LEU A 463 16.74 -34.84 -4.97
C LEU A 463 16.50 -36.33 -5.27
N PHE A 464 17.58 -37.11 -5.34
CA PHE A 464 17.55 -38.55 -5.63
C PHE A 464 18.04 -39.31 -4.40
N PHE A 465 17.20 -40.20 -3.86
CA PHE A 465 17.63 -41.15 -2.83
C PHE A 465 17.98 -42.47 -3.49
N ASP A 466 19.07 -43.09 -3.05
CA ASP A 466 19.43 -44.43 -3.50
C ASP A 466 18.60 -45.48 -2.74
N VAL A 467 17.44 -45.80 -3.31
CA VAL A 467 16.53 -46.84 -2.82
C VAL A 467 17.02 -48.26 -3.15
N ALA A 468 18.04 -48.42 -4.00
CA ALA A 468 18.55 -49.74 -4.38
C ALA A 468 19.33 -50.39 -3.23
N SER A 469 20.08 -49.59 -2.47
CA SER A 469 20.78 -50.02 -1.26
C SER A 469 19.86 -50.73 -0.25
N ALA A 470 18.65 -50.20 -0.04
CA ALA A 470 17.70 -50.74 0.93
C ALA A 470 16.94 -51.98 0.43
N ASN A 471 16.96 -52.26 -0.88
CA ASN A 471 16.17 -53.32 -1.51
C ASN A 471 17.03 -54.45 -2.09
N LEU A 472 18.29 -54.58 -1.67
CA LEU A 472 19.13 -55.73 -2.02
C LEU A 472 18.71 -56.93 -1.14
N PRO A 473 17.98 -57.93 -1.67
CA PRO A 473 17.65 -59.11 -0.88
C PRO A 473 18.93 -59.89 -0.59
N LEU A 474 19.03 -60.45 0.61
CA LEU A 474 20.05 -61.46 0.89
C LEU A 474 19.81 -62.67 -0.02
N PRO A 475 20.87 -63.29 -0.57
CA PRO A 475 20.70 -64.49 -1.38
C PRO A 475 20.06 -65.59 -0.54
N ASP A 476 19.11 -66.31 -1.13
CA ASP A 476 18.51 -67.47 -0.49
C ASP A 476 19.55 -68.58 -0.35
N ILE A 477 19.86 -68.92 0.90
CA ILE A 477 20.89 -69.91 1.27
C ILE A 477 20.30 -71.28 1.61
N GLN A 478 18.99 -71.49 1.48
CA GLN A 478 18.35 -72.76 1.84
C GLN A 478 18.89 -73.95 1.03
N THR A 479 19.31 -73.73 -0.21
CA THR A 479 19.96 -74.77 -1.04
C THR A 479 21.42 -75.07 -0.66
N LYS A 480 21.96 -74.43 0.38
CA LYS A 480 23.34 -74.60 0.85
C LYS A 480 23.44 -75.17 2.28
N ILE A 481 22.32 -75.58 2.88
CA ILE A 481 22.23 -76.05 4.28
C ILE A 481 22.04 -77.60 4.38
N GLU A 482 22.20 -78.36 3.29
CA GLU A 482 22.25 -79.83 3.37
C GLU A 482 23.67 -80.39 3.64
#